data_AF-A0A950H2R0-F1
#
_entry.id   AF-A0A950H2R0-F1
#
_cell.length_a   1.000
_cell.length_b   1.000
_cell.length_c   1.000
_cell.angle_alpha   90.00
_cell.angle_beta   90.00
_cell.angle_gamma   90.00
#
_symmetry.space_group_name_H-M   'P 1'
#
loop_
_entity.id
_entity.type
_entity.pdbx_description
1 polymer ?
#
loop_
_entity_poly.entity_id
_entity_poly.type
_entity_poly.pdbx_seq_one_letter_code
_entity_poly.pdbx_strand_id
1 'polypeptide(L)'
;MSDQCGAVFVDLDRTLIRSASGPVFQQALVAEGVLPAGRRLPGEGLVYGIYNRFGESLPSIALARAAAPAMRGRSADATRLAAKRAVGPLLELVQPWAAQVLGTHRDEGLPLVLATTSPYDFVCPLAEALGFDDVVATRYVVDRGRYTGAIEGSF
;
A
#
# COMPACT_ATOMS: atom_id res chain seq x y z
N MET A 1 -33.25 3.16 -14.36
CA MET A 1 -31.90 3.35 -13.78
C MET A 1 -31.93 2.56 -12.50
N SER A 2 -31.32 1.38 -12.47
CA SER A 2 -31.28 0.54 -11.28
C SER A 2 -30.50 1.25 -10.20
N ASP A 3 -31.12 1.47 -9.03
CA ASP A 3 -30.43 1.82 -7.79
C ASP A 3 -29.46 0.70 -7.46
N GLN A 4 -28.23 0.83 -7.91
CA GLN A 4 -27.21 -0.18 -7.64
C GLN A 4 -26.59 0.11 -6.27
N CYS A 5 -27.02 -0.66 -5.29
CA CYS A 5 -26.63 -0.50 -3.89
C CYS A 5 -25.38 -1.34 -3.61
N GLY A 6 -24.18 -0.76 -3.67
CA GLY A 6 -22.96 -1.45 -3.26
C GLY A 6 -21.67 -0.83 -3.78
N ALA A 7 -20.55 -1.37 -3.29
CA ALA A 7 -19.19 -1.07 -3.73
C ALA A 7 -18.35 -2.34 -3.61
N VAL A 8 -17.30 -2.47 -4.43
CA VAL A 8 -16.37 -3.60 -4.40
C VAL A 8 -15.10 -3.19 -3.69
N PHE A 9 -14.83 -3.83 -2.56
CA PHE A 9 -13.62 -3.59 -1.77
C PHE A 9 -12.59 -4.67 -2.11
N VAL A 10 -11.39 -4.23 -2.50
CA VAL A 10 -10.32 -5.12 -2.95
C VAL A 10 -9.10 -4.90 -2.08
N ASP A 11 -8.62 -5.96 -1.43
CA ASP A 11 -7.34 -5.93 -0.75
C ASP A 11 -6.16 -5.97 -1.74
N LEU A 12 -5.00 -5.46 -1.33
CA LEU A 12 -3.82 -5.36 -2.18
C LEU A 12 -2.95 -6.62 -2.12
N ASP A 13 -2.30 -6.84 -0.97
CA ASP A 13 -1.19 -7.78 -0.82
C ASP A 13 -1.69 -9.23 -0.77
N ARG A 14 -1.25 -10.07 -1.73
CA ARG A 14 -1.75 -11.45 -1.92
C ARG A 14 -3.23 -11.54 -2.31
N THR A 15 -3.86 -10.42 -2.64
CA THR A 15 -5.22 -10.38 -3.17
C THR A 15 -5.19 -9.85 -4.60
N LEU A 16 -5.00 -8.54 -4.79
CA LEU A 16 -4.87 -7.90 -6.10
C LEU A 16 -3.51 -8.18 -6.76
N ILE A 17 -2.43 -8.18 -5.98
CA ILE A 17 -1.09 -8.55 -6.42
C ILE A 17 -0.68 -9.89 -5.81
N ARG A 18 0.09 -10.70 -6.55
CA ARG A 18 0.44 -12.08 -6.17
C ARG A 18 1.42 -12.21 -5.00
N SER A 19 1.99 -11.10 -4.53
CA SER A 19 2.99 -11.06 -3.46
C SER A 19 2.78 -9.84 -2.56
N ALA A 20 3.60 -9.69 -1.53
CA ALA A 20 3.65 -8.45 -0.76
C ALA A 20 4.27 -7.32 -1.61
N SER A 21 3.74 -6.12 -1.48
CA SER A 21 4.18 -4.87 -2.12
C SER A 21 5.37 -4.22 -1.40
N GLY A 22 5.54 -4.50 -0.11
CA GLY A 22 6.58 -3.93 0.76
C GLY A 22 7.99 -3.91 0.15
N PRO A 23 8.50 -5.03 -0.43
CA PRO A 23 9.82 -5.04 -1.05
C PRO A 23 9.97 -4.09 -2.25
N VAL A 24 8.92 -3.96 -3.07
CA VAL A 24 8.93 -3.06 -4.24
C VAL A 24 8.95 -1.60 -3.77
N PHE A 25 8.12 -1.26 -2.77
CA PHE A 25 8.15 0.06 -2.16
C PHE A 25 9.49 0.35 -1.47
N GLN A 26 10.07 -0.61 -0.75
CA GLN A 26 11.37 -0.43 -0.11
C GLN A 26 12.45 -0.07 -1.14
N GLN A 27 12.49 -0.77 -2.27
CA GLN A 27 13.45 -0.48 -3.34
C GLN A 27 13.25 0.94 -3.91
N ALA A 28 12.01 1.32 -4.20
CA ALA A 28 11.70 2.64 -4.72
C ALA A 28 12.04 3.77 -3.71
N LEU A 29 11.75 3.55 -2.43
CA LEU A 29 12.05 4.50 -1.36
C LEU A 29 13.56 4.68 -1.14
N VAL A 30 14.35 3.60 -1.27
CA VAL A 30 15.82 3.71 -1.24
C VAL A 30 16.33 4.47 -2.45
N ALA A 31 15.78 4.21 -3.64
CA ALA A 31 16.18 4.90 -4.88
C ALA A 31 15.91 6.41 -4.82
N GLU A 32 14.80 6.83 -4.19
CA GLU A 32 14.46 8.24 -3.98
C GLU A 32 15.11 8.88 -2.74
N GLY A 33 16.04 8.16 -2.07
CA GLY A 33 16.73 8.67 -0.88
C GLY A 33 15.82 8.83 0.34
N VAL A 34 14.60 8.31 0.29
CA VAL A 34 13.66 8.31 1.41
C VAL A 34 14.15 7.39 2.50
N LEU A 35 14.57 6.17 2.15
CA LEU A 35 15.18 5.20 3.07
C LEU A 35 16.70 5.11 2.82
N PRO A 36 17.52 4.87 3.86
CA PRO A 36 18.97 4.71 3.67
C PRO A 36 19.29 3.46 2.85
N ALA A 37 20.24 3.57 1.92
CA ALA A 37 20.77 2.43 1.19
C ALA A 37 21.51 1.46 2.14
N GLY A 38 21.30 0.15 1.98
CA GLY A 38 22.12 -0.88 2.62
C GLY A 38 21.85 -1.18 4.10
N ARG A 39 20.82 -0.60 4.74
CA ARG A 39 20.48 -0.98 6.11
C ARG A 39 19.56 -2.19 6.12
N ARG A 40 20.14 -3.39 6.01
CA ARG A 40 19.46 -4.59 6.47
C ARG A 40 19.40 -4.55 7.99
N LEU A 41 18.21 -4.48 8.59
CA LEU A 41 18.10 -4.64 10.05
C LEU A 41 18.68 -6.02 10.43
N PRO A 42 19.49 -6.16 11.50
CA PRO A 42 19.88 -7.46 11.99
C PRO A 42 18.62 -8.32 12.26
N GLY A 43 18.47 -9.46 11.58
CA GLY A 43 17.26 -10.31 11.67
C GLY A 43 16.15 -9.99 10.66
N GLU A 44 16.41 -9.14 9.66
CA GLU A 44 15.43 -8.72 8.64
C GLU A 44 14.72 -9.88 7.94
N GLY A 45 15.42 -10.97 7.63
CA GLY A 45 14.82 -12.13 6.98
C GLY A 45 13.78 -12.86 7.85
N LEU A 46 13.94 -12.80 9.17
CA LEU A 46 13.00 -13.39 10.13
C LEU A 46 11.78 -12.48 10.33
N VAL A 47 11.99 -11.16 10.40
CA VAL A 47 10.91 -10.16 10.50
C VAL A 47 10.12 -10.08 9.19
N TYR A 48 10.78 -10.10 8.02
CA TYR A 48 10.13 -10.22 6.72
C TYR A 48 9.45 -11.59 6.52
N GLY A 49 10.01 -12.67 7.06
CA GLY A 49 9.39 -14.00 7.03
C GLY A 49 8.09 -14.07 7.84
N ILE A 50 8.03 -13.37 8.97
CA ILE A 50 6.82 -13.19 9.79
C ILE A 50 5.84 -12.23 9.11
N TYR A 51 6.33 -11.13 8.52
CA TYR A 51 5.59 -10.19 7.66
C TYR A 51 4.91 -10.91 6.49
N ASN A 52 5.52 -12.00 5.99
CA ASN A 52 4.99 -12.73 4.85
C ASN A 52 3.87 -13.74 5.17
N ARG A 53 3.49 -13.93 6.45
CA ARG A 53 2.68 -15.11 6.86
C ARG A 53 1.39 -14.85 7.62
N PHE A 54 1.13 -13.67 8.18
CA PHE A 54 -0.05 -13.50 9.06
C PHE A 54 -0.91 -12.28 8.70
N GLY A 55 -2.05 -12.55 8.07
CA GLY A 55 -3.08 -11.57 7.71
C GLY A 55 -4.09 -11.23 8.81
N GLU A 56 -4.08 -11.88 9.98
CA GLU A 56 -5.16 -11.70 10.96
C GLU A 56 -4.70 -11.90 12.44
N SER A 57 -3.55 -11.34 12.85
CA SER A 57 -3.10 -11.49 14.24
C SER A 57 -2.64 -10.16 14.86
N LEU A 58 -2.81 -10.01 16.19
CA LEU A 58 -2.35 -8.83 16.94
C LEU A 58 -0.89 -8.42 16.63
N PRO A 59 0.07 -9.35 16.40
CA PRO A 59 1.41 -9.02 15.94
C PRO A 59 1.49 -8.30 14.59
N SER A 60 0.64 -8.63 13.61
CA SER A 60 0.67 -7.96 12.29
C SER A 60 0.11 -6.53 12.38
N ILE A 61 -0.90 -6.30 13.21
CA ILE A 61 -1.40 -4.95 13.54
C ILE A 61 -0.31 -4.13 14.26
N ALA A 62 0.37 -4.73 15.25
CA ALA A 62 1.47 -4.07 15.96
C ALA A 62 2.63 -3.69 15.02
N LEU A 63 2.92 -4.55 14.04
CA LEU A 63 3.97 -4.30 13.05
C LEU A 63 3.59 -3.19 12.06
N ALA A 64 2.33 -3.15 11.60
CA ALA A 64 1.82 -2.03 10.80
C ALA A 64 1.93 -0.70 11.57
N ARG A 65 1.64 -0.69 12.88
CA ARG A 65 1.85 0.49 13.74
C ARG A 65 3.33 0.87 13.88
N ALA A 66 4.23 -0.11 13.91
CA ALA A 66 5.67 0.13 14.04
C ALA A 66 6.31 0.74 12.77
N ALA A 67 5.66 0.65 11.61
CA ALA A 67 6.15 1.22 10.36
C ALA A 67 6.06 2.75 10.31
N ALA A 68 5.03 3.36 10.92
CA ALA A 68 4.86 4.81 10.90
C ALA A 68 6.02 5.57 11.59
N PRO A 69 6.47 5.21 12.83
CA PRO A 69 7.63 5.85 13.45
C PRO A 69 8.90 5.81 12.59
N ALA A 70 9.10 4.77 11.79
CA ALA A 70 10.26 4.64 10.90
C ALA A 70 10.27 5.67 9.76
N MET A 71 9.12 6.29 9.45
CA MET A 71 8.99 7.34 8.44
C MET A 71 9.22 8.75 8.99
N ARG A 72 9.33 8.93 10.32
CA ARG A 72 9.48 10.26 10.93
C ARG A 72 10.61 11.07 10.30
N GLY A 73 10.29 12.32 9.97
CA GLY A 73 11.22 13.29 9.37
C GLY A 73 11.48 13.10 7.88
N ARG A 74 11.01 12.01 7.26
CA ARG A 74 11.18 11.75 5.82
C ARG A 74 10.23 12.62 5.00
N SER A 75 10.65 12.96 3.78
CA SER A 75 9.91 13.82 2.85
C SER A 75 8.70 13.07 2.28
N ALA A 76 7.50 13.66 2.43
CA ALA A 76 6.28 13.10 1.85
C ALA A 76 6.27 13.19 0.32
N ASP A 77 6.86 14.25 -0.26
CA ASP A 77 6.96 14.41 -1.71
C ASP A 77 7.88 13.34 -2.34
N ALA A 78 9.03 13.09 -1.72
CA ALA A 78 9.95 12.05 -2.17
C ALA A 78 9.31 10.65 -2.04
N THR A 79 8.52 10.42 -0.98
CA THR A 79 7.77 9.17 -0.82
C THR A 79 6.70 8.99 -1.89
N ARG A 80 5.92 10.02 -2.20
CA ARG A 80 4.94 9.96 -3.30
C ARG A 80 5.61 9.76 -4.66
N LEU A 81 6.79 10.34 -4.88
CA LEU A 81 7.57 10.11 -6.09
C LEU A 81 8.06 8.65 -6.17
N ALA A 82 8.56 8.10 -5.06
CA ALA A 82 8.92 6.69 -4.98
C ALA A 82 7.73 5.77 -5.29
N ALA A 83 6.56 6.06 -4.71
CA ALA A 83 5.33 5.33 -4.95
C ALA A 83 4.93 5.34 -6.43
N LYS A 84 5.02 6.49 -7.10
CA LYS A 84 4.78 6.59 -8.55
C LYS A 84 5.74 5.72 -9.36
N ARG A 85 7.02 5.64 -8.98
CA ARG A 85 8.00 4.77 -9.64
C ARG A 85 7.76 3.29 -9.38
N ALA A 86 7.18 2.94 -8.24
CA ALA A 86 6.83 1.57 -7.90
C ALA A 86 5.65 1.03 -8.72
N VAL A 87 4.84 1.89 -9.37
CA VAL A 87 3.65 1.47 -10.12
C VAL A 87 3.99 0.44 -11.20
N GLY A 88 4.99 0.69 -12.05
CA GLY A 88 5.36 -0.25 -13.13
C GLY A 88 5.67 -1.66 -12.61
N PRO A 89 6.64 -1.83 -11.70
CA PRO A 89 6.93 -3.12 -11.09
C PRO A 89 5.73 -3.74 -10.32
N LEU A 90 4.87 -2.94 -9.71
CA LEU A 90 3.66 -3.44 -9.03
C LEU A 90 2.61 -3.96 -10.03
N LEU A 91 2.46 -3.32 -11.19
CA LEU A 91 1.56 -3.79 -12.25
C LEU A 91 1.98 -5.17 -12.78
N GLU A 92 3.28 -5.47 -12.84
CA GLU A 92 3.79 -6.80 -13.21
C GLU A 92 3.41 -7.90 -12.20
N LEU A 93 3.08 -7.50 -10.96
CA LEU A 93 2.67 -8.40 -9.88
C LEU A 93 1.15 -8.56 -9.78
N VAL A 94 0.36 -7.76 -10.50
CA VAL A 94 -1.10 -7.87 -10.51
C VAL A 94 -1.51 -9.27 -10.96
N GLN A 95 -2.50 -9.85 -10.27
CA GLN A 95 -3.00 -11.17 -10.61
C GLN A 95 -3.55 -11.18 -12.05
N PRO A 96 -3.29 -12.22 -12.85
CA PRO A 96 -3.68 -12.23 -14.26
C PRO A 96 -5.21 -12.18 -14.45
N TRP A 97 -5.99 -12.63 -13.47
CA TRP A 97 -7.45 -12.54 -13.46
C TRP A 97 -8.01 -11.22 -12.93
N ALA A 98 -7.20 -10.36 -12.30
CA ALA A 98 -7.69 -9.14 -11.64
C ALA A 98 -8.35 -8.18 -12.63
N ALA A 99 -7.74 -7.95 -13.80
CA ALA A 99 -8.27 -7.03 -14.80
C ALA A 99 -9.69 -7.44 -15.25
N GLN A 100 -9.92 -8.73 -15.45
CA GLN A 100 -11.23 -9.26 -15.83
C GLN A 100 -12.26 -9.07 -14.71
N VAL A 101 -11.92 -9.43 -13.47
CA VAL A 101 -12.83 -9.32 -12.32
C VAL A 101 -13.20 -7.87 -12.03
N LEU A 102 -12.21 -6.95 -12.03
CA LEU A 102 -12.45 -5.53 -11.87
C LEU A 102 -13.28 -4.97 -13.03
N GLY A 103 -13.04 -5.43 -14.26
CA GLY A 103 -13.83 -5.08 -15.44
C GLY A 103 -15.30 -5.44 -15.29
N THR A 104 -15.62 -6.66 -14.88
CA THR A 104 -17.00 -7.11 -14.65
C THR A 104 -17.74 -6.19 -13.69
N HIS A 105 -17.13 -5.84 -12.56
CA HIS A 105 -17.76 -4.96 -11.58
C HIS A 105 -17.92 -3.51 -12.06
N ARG A 106 -17.00 -3.02 -12.91
CA ARG A 106 -17.16 -1.72 -13.58
C ARG A 106 -18.29 -1.73 -14.58
N ASP A 107 -18.45 -2.80 -15.35
CA ASP A 107 -19.55 -2.96 -16.32
C ASP A 107 -20.90 -3.05 -15.61
N GLU A 108 -20.89 -3.60 -14.39
CA GLU A 108 -22.02 -3.54 -13.45
C GLU A 108 -22.20 -2.15 -12.83
N GLY A 109 -21.35 -1.16 -13.09
CA GLY A 109 -21.47 0.19 -12.52
C GLY A 109 -21.20 0.27 -11.02
N LEU A 110 -20.49 -0.71 -10.45
CA LEU A 110 -20.10 -0.71 -9.04
C LEU A 110 -18.78 0.06 -8.85
N PRO A 111 -18.70 0.99 -7.88
CA PRO A 111 -17.44 1.65 -7.56
C PRO A 111 -16.44 0.66 -6.97
N LEU A 112 -15.19 0.78 -7.37
CA LEU A 112 -14.07 -0.03 -6.91
C LEU A 112 -13.29 0.73 -5.85
N VAL A 113 -13.10 0.12 -4.68
CA VAL A 113 -12.36 0.69 -3.56
C VAL A 113 -11.17 -0.20 -3.21
N LEU A 114 -9.96 0.36 -3.26
CA LEU A 114 -8.77 -0.34 -2.77
C LEU A 114 -8.75 -0.23 -1.24
N ALA A 115 -8.80 -1.36 -0.52
CA ALA A 115 -8.86 -1.40 0.92
C ALA A 115 -7.67 -2.17 1.48
N THR A 116 -6.70 -1.49 2.09
CA THR A 116 -5.43 -2.12 2.52
C THR A 116 -4.86 -1.49 3.78
N THR A 117 -4.08 -2.26 4.55
CA THR A 117 -3.30 -1.72 5.67
C THR A 117 -2.01 -1.00 5.22
N SER A 118 -1.63 -1.11 3.95
CA SER A 118 -0.48 -0.40 3.40
C SER A 118 -0.72 1.13 3.40
N PRO A 119 0.33 1.97 3.49
CA PRO A 119 0.13 3.41 3.64
C PRO A 119 -0.47 4.08 2.40
N TYR A 120 -1.38 5.04 2.58
CA TYR A 120 -2.10 5.72 1.50
C TYR A 120 -1.17 6.32 0.43
N ASP A 121 -0.14 7.08 0.85
CA ASP A 121 0.83 7.70 -0.08
C ASP A 121 1.60 6.67 -0.93
N PHE A 122 1.64 5.41 -0.51
CA PHE A 122 2.35 4.33 -1.20
C PHE A 122 1.44 3.71 -2.27
N VAL A 123 0.17 3.46 -1.93
CA VAL A 123 -0.74 2.69 -2.77
C VAL A 123 -1.61 3.54 -3.69
N CYS A 124 -1.80 4.83 -3.37
CA CYS A 124 -2.65 5.73 -4.17
C CYS A 124 -2.26 5.75 -5.66
N PRO A 125 -0.98 5.88 -6.05
CA PRO A 125 -0.61 5.86 -7.47
C PRO A 125 -0.93 4.54 -8.20
N LEU A 126 -0.86 3.41 -7.49
CA LEU A 126 -1.24 2.11 -8.06
C LEU A 126 -2.75 2.01 -8.22
N ALA A 127 -3.51 2.47 -7.22
CA ALA A 127 -4.97 2.49 -7.27
C ALA A 127 -5.48 3.34 -8.45
N GLU A 128 -4.92 4.54 -8.62
CA GLU A 128 -5.20 5.43 -9.76
C GLU A 128 -4.87 4.74 -11.09
N ALA A 129 -3.68 4.13 -11.21
CA ALA A 129 -3.26 3.43 -12.42
C ALA A 129 -4.15 2.23 -12.78
N LEU A 130 -4.72 1.57 -11.77
CA LEU A 130 -5.64 0.46 -11.96
C LEU A 130 -7.10 0.89 -12.12
N GLY A 131 -7.41 2.19 -12.00
CA GLY A 131 -8.76 2.73 -12.16
C GLY A 131 -9.69 2.42 -10.99
N PHE A 132 -9.18 2.47 -9.76
CA PHE A 132 -10.02 2.47 -8.55
C PHE A 132 -10.65 3.85 -8.34
N ASP A 133 -11.87 3.87 -7.82
CA ASP A 133 -12.64 5.09 -7.56
C ASP A 133 -12.30 5.71 -6.19
N ASP A 134 -11.90 4.88 -5.22
CA ASP A 134 -11.46 5.34 -3.90
C ASP A 134 -10.42 4.40 -3.27
N VAL A 135 -9.76 4.87 -2.22
CA VAL A 135 -8.72 4.15 -1.47
C VAL A 135 -8.92 4.32 0.03
N VAL A 136 -9.22 3.20 0.70
CA VAL A 136 -9.21 3.06 2.15
C VAL A 136 -7.86 2.45 2.55
N ALA A 137 -6.96 3.29 3.05
CA ALA A 137 -5.60 2.90 3.40
C ALA A 137 -5.10 3.59 4.68
N THR A 138 -4.06 3.04 5.31
CA THR A 138 -3.44 3.64 6.50
C THR A 138 -2.89 5.02 6.17
N ARG A 139 -3.31 6.07 6.87
CA ARG A 139 -2.83 7.44 6.63
C ARG A 139 -1.76 7.83 7.64
N TYR A 140 -0.58 8.21 7.14
CA TYR A 140 0.48 8.76 7.99
C TYR A 140 0.34 10.27 8.07
N VAL A 141 0.46 10.82 9.28
CA VAL A 141 0.33 12.26 9.51
C VAL A 141 1.56 12.98 8.94
N VAL A 142 1.31 13.93 8.04
CA VAL A 142 2.33 14.81 7.45
C VAL A 142 2.19 16.20 8.04
N ASP A 143 3.31 16.76 8.52
CA ASP A 143 3.42 18.16 8.94
C ASP A 143 4.57 18.82 8.18
N ARG A 144 4.34 20.00 7.61
CA ARG A 144 5.33 20.78 6.84
C ARG A 144 6.10 19.94 5.81
N GLY A 145 5.36 19.10 5.06
CA GLY A 145 5.92 18.25 3.99
C GLY A 145 6.72 17.03 4.48
N ARG A 146 6.73 16.74 5.79
CA ARG A 146 7.44 15.60 6.37
C ARG A 146 6.53 14.73 7.22
N TYR A 147 6.77 13.42 7.23
CA TYR A 147 6.01 12.54 8.11
C TYR A 147 6.38 12.79 9.58
N THR A 148 5.36 12.86 10.44
CA THR A 148 5.54 12.98 11.90
C THR A 148 5.88 11.64 12.57
N GLY A 149 5.58 10.54 11.87
CA GLY A 149 5.62 9.18 12.39
C GLY A 149 4.39 8.76 13.18
N ALA A 150 3.32 9.56 13.15
CA ALA A 150 2.00 9.20 13.67
C ALA A 150 1.08 8.70 12.54
N ILE A 151 0.05 7.95 12.92
CA ILE A 151 -1.03 7.49 12.05
C ILE A 151 -2.26 8.37 12.35
N GLU A 152 -3.00 8.75 11.31
CA GLU A 152 -4.25 9.51 11.44
C GLU A 152 -5.40 8.62 11.92
N GLY A 153 -6.23 9.16 12.81
CA GLY A 153 -7.40 8.46 13.36
C GLY A 153 -7.08 7.47 14.47
N SER A 154 -8.13 6.89 15.04
CA SER A 154 -8.06 5.76 15.95
C SER A 154 -8.29 4.47 15.17
N PHE A 155 -7.53 3.42 15.49
CA PHE A 155 -7.81 2.05 15.07
C PHE A 155 -8.97 1.47 15.86
#